data_AF-V8CUN1-F1
#
_entry.id   AF-V8CUN1-F1
#
_cell.length_a   1.000
_cell.length_b   1.000
_cell.length_c   1.000
_cell.angle_alpha   90.00
_cell.angle_beta   90.00
_cell.angle_gamma   90.00
#
_symmetry.space_group_name_H-M   'P 1'
#
loop_
_entity.id
_entity.type
_entity.pdbx_description
1 polymer ?
#
loop_
_entity_poly.entity_id
_entity_poly.type
_entity_poly.pdbx_seq_one_letter_code
_entity_poly.pdbx_strand_id
1 'polypeptide(L)'
;MQPALARVSVIGGTTQFDVGLPAAVPVAALIPDLVSLITSRAPETDDSEARPGPVRDHWTLSRVGHDPIAPGRSLAEAGVRDGDLLILRSVPARETAVLFDDVIDAVARLGGAQSSGWSAGAAQAMSYAVAVGASTLTALALLQQRNAYGDLWPAIVTGLLALAFVVAGAVVGRFYLDRSTAAMCSLCSFPLAFATGMMLPPGDFGAAHLTLGGCVAAVVAVLSYRISTAGPLIHSAIVTTTAFAAAAAAAQLLWSPGTVRVGAALCAGSVLAISMAPRLTIALARL
;
A
#
# COMPACT_ATOMS: atom_id res chain seq x y z
N MET A 1 -19.27 12.32 -52.50
CA MET A 1 -18.59 13.08 -51.43
C MET A 1 -17.76 12.09 -50.63
N GLN A 2 -16.46 12.32 -50.45
CA GLN A 2 -15.62 11.49 -49.58
C GLN A 2 -16.03 11.75 -48.12
N PRO A 3 -16.13 10.74 -47.25
CA PRO A 3 -16.44 10.97 -45.84
C PRO A 3 -15.30 11.77 -45.21
N ALA A 4 -15.63 12.88 -44.54
CA ALA A 4 -14.65 13.64 -43.76
C ALA A 4 -14.13 12.74 -42.62
N LEU A 5 -12.84 12.42 -42.65
CA LEU A 5 -12.18 11.60 -41.64
C LEU A 5 -11.53 12.51 -40.61
N ALA A 6 -11.72 12.20 -39.33
CA ALA A 6 -11.00 12.79 -38.21
C ALA A 6 -9.93 11.81 -37.71
N ARG A 7 -8.65 12.18 -37.77
CA ARG A 7 -7.55 11.42 -37.15
C ARG A 7 -7.52 11.71 -35.66
N VAL A 8 -7.89 10.74 -34.85
CA VAL A 8 -7.96 10.89 -33.39
C VAL A 8 -7.16 9.81 -32.70
N SER A 9 -6.71 10.11 -31.48
CA SER A 9 -6.07 9.12 -30.62
C SER A 9 -7.10 8.64 -29.59
N VAL A 10 -7.29 7.33 -29.46
CA VAL A 10 -8.29 6.75 -28.54
C VAL A 10 -7.58 5.99 -27.42
N ILE A 11 -7.93 6.29 -26.18
CA ILE A 11 -7.47 5.59 -24.97
C ILE A 11 -8.58 4.67 -24.48
N GLY A 12 -8.26 3.39 -24.27
CA GLY A 12 -9.11 2.40 -23.64
C GLY A 12 -8.30 1.49 -22.71
N GLY A 13 -8.65 1.48 -21.42
CA GLY A 13 -7.87 0.77 -20.39
C GLY A 13 -6.42 1.24 -20.36
N THR A 14 -5.48 0.33 -20.56
CA THR A 14 -4.03 0.59 -20.62
C THR A 14 -3.49 0.79 -22.04
N THR A 15 -4.37 0.82 -23.04
CA THR A 15 -3.98 0.90 -24.46
C THR A 15 -4.38 2.24 -25.08
N GLN A 16 -3.49 2.79 -25.91
CA GLN A 16 -3.73 3.98 -26.73
C GLN A 16 -3.42 3.64 -28.19
N PHE A 17 -4.28 4.08 -29.11
CA PHE A 17 -4.04 3.91 -30.54
C PHE A 17 -4.64 5.03 -31.37
N ASP A 18 -4.00 5.31 -32.50
CA ASP A 18 -4.45 6.32 -33.45
C ASP A 18 -5.31 5.70 -34.55
N VAL A 19 -6.45 6.32 -34.82
CA VAL A 19 -7.44 5.83 -35.79
C VAL A 19 -8.07 7.00 -36.55
N GLY A 20 -8.32 6.79 -37.84
CA GLY A 20 -9.13 7.71 -38.64
C GLY A 20 -10.61 7.34 -38.52
N LEU A 21 -11.40 8.16 -37.83
CA LEU A 21 -12.83 7.92 -37.64
C LEU A 21 -13.67 8.83 -38.57
N PRO A 22 -14.78 8.35 -39.13
CA PRO A 22 -15.70 9.20 -39.88
C PRO A 22 -16.32 10.29 -38.98
N ALA A 23 -16.04 11.57 -39.29
CA ALA A 23 -16.41 12.68 -38.42
C ALA A 23 -17.93 12.94 -38.36
N ALA A 24 -18.66 12.58 -39.42
CA ALA A 24 -20.10 12.79 -39.56
C ALA A 24 -20.96 11.62 -39.03
N VAL A 25 -20.34 10.53 -38.57
CA VAL A 25 -21.06 9.34 -38.07
C VAL A 25 -21.32 9.49 -36.57
N PRO A 26 -22.52 9.11 -36.08
CA PRO A 26 -22.82 9.11 -34.65
C PRO A 26 -21.83 8.25 -33.85
N VAL A 27 -21.41 8.73 -32.67
CA VAL A 27 -20.45 8.01 -31.83
C VAL A 27 -20.88 6.56 -31.56
N ALA A 28 -22.17 6.30 -31.30
CA ALA A 28 -22.67 4.96 -31.01
C ALA A 28 -22.36 3.92 -32.09
N ALA A 29 -22.30 4.33 -33.36
CA ALA A 29 -21.99 3.42 -34.47
C ALA A 29 -20.50 3.07 -34.55
N LEU A 30 -19.62 3.89 -33.97
CA LEU A 30 -18.16 3.69 -33.98
C LEU A 30 -17.68 2.84 -32.79
N ILE A 31 -18.47 2.74 -31.73
CA ILE A 31 -18.10 2.10 -30.47
C ILE A 31 -17.79 0.60 -30.61
N PRO A 32 -18.60 -0.24 -31.29
CA PRO A 32 -18.32 -1.68 -31.40
C PRO A 32 -16.96 -1.97 -32.02
N ASP A 33 -16.61 -1.22 -33.07
CA ASP A 33 -15.33 -1.36 -33.77
C ASP A 33 -14.15 -0.95 -32.87
N LEU A 34 -14.29 0.17 -32.14
CA LEU A 34 -13.26 0.63 -31.19
C LEU A 34 -13.05 -0.35 -30.04
N VAL A 35 -14.12 -0.92 -29.47
CA VAL A 35 -14.04 -1.92 -28.41
C VAL A 35 -13.35 -3.20 -28.91
N SER A 36 -13.67 -3.63 -30.13
CA SER A 36 -13.01 -4.80 -30.74
C SER A 36 -11.50 -4.58 -30.93
N LEU A 37 -11.10 -3.37 -31.34
CA LEU A 37 -9.69 -3.00 -31.53
C LEU A 37 -8.91 -2.97 -30.22
N ILE A 38 -9.51 -2.45 -29.14
CA ILE A 38 -8.90 -2.45 -27.79
C ILE A 38 -8.73 -3.88 -27.30
N THR A 39 -9.77 -4.70 -27.42
CA THR A 39 -9.76 -6.10 -26.96
C THR A 39 -8.71 -6.93 -27.69
N SER A 40 -8.49 -6.67 -28.99
CA SER A 40 -7.46 -7.36 -29.78
C SER A 40 -6.01 -7.00 -29.41
N ARG A 41 -5.79 -5.86 -28.72
CA ARG A 41 -4.47 -5.31 -28.40
C ARG A 41 -4.13 -5.33 -26.92
N ALA A 42 -5.11 -5.57 -26.05
CA ALA A 42 -4.88 -5.71 -24.62
C ALA A 42 -4.24 -7.08 -24.32
N PRO A 43 -3.10 -7.15 -23.61
CA PRO A 43 -2.61 -8.41 -23.07
C PRO A 43 -3.62 -8.95 -22.05
N GLU A 44 -3.79 -10.27 -21.96
CA GLU A 44 -4.60 -10.95 -20.94
C GLU A 44 -4.05 -10.62 -19.53
N THR A 45 -4.46 -9.47 -19.00
CA THR A 45 -4.15 -9.03 -17.64
C THR A 45 -5.43 -9.14 -16.85
N ASP A 46 -5.37 -9.81 -15.71
CA ASP A 46 -6.50 -10.12 -14.82
C ASP A 46 -6.98 -8.88 -14.03
N ASP A 47 -6.99 -7.71 -14.67
CA ASP A 47 -7.61 -6.50 -14.13
C ASP A 47 -9.12 -6.65 -14.31
N SER A 48 -9.75 -7.25 -13.29
CA SER A 48 -11.19 -7.50 -13.22
C SER A 48 -12.03 -6.21 -13.30
N GLU A 49 -11.42 -5.03 -13.15
CA GLU A 49 -12.06 -3.72 -13.37
C GLU A 49 -12.04 -3.24 -14.83
N ALA A 50 -11.18 -3.81 -15.69
CA ALA A 50 -11.16 -3.57 -17.14
C ALA A 50 -11.89 -4.66 -17.96
N ARG A 51 -12.10 -5.84 -17.34
CA ARG A 51 -13.33 -6.63 -17.35
C ARG A 51 -14.62 -6.07 -17.98
N PRO A 52 -15.08 -6.44 -19.20
CA PRO A 52 -16.49 -6.27 -19.55
C PRO A 52 -17.36 -7.18 -18.66
N GLY A 53 -17.78 -6.67 -17.50
CA GLY A 53 -18.68 -7.35 -16.57
C GLY A 53 -20.11 -7.41 -17.13
N PRO A 54 -20.90 -8.46 -16.84
CA PRO A 54 -22.24 -8.59 -17.37
C PRO A 54 -23.25 -7.79 -16.52
N VAL A 55 -23.13 -6.46 -16.47
CA VAL A 55 -24.24 -5.54 -16.11
C VAL A 55 -24.08 -4.20 -16.86
N ARG A 56 -24.80 -4.07 -17.99
CA ARG A 56 -25.49 -2.86 -18.49
C ARG A 56 -24.79 -1.50 -18.54
N ASP A 57 -23.49 -1.46 -18.84
CA ASP A 57 -22.79 -0.22 -19.16
C ASP A 57 -22.89 0.12 -20.66
N HIS A 58 -23.11 1.40 -21.00
CA HIS A 58 -23.01 1.86 -22.39
C HIS A 58 -21.69 2.61 -22.61
N TRP A 59 -20.94 2.19 -23.61
CA TRP A 59 -19.67 2.81 -23.97
C TRP A 59 -19.90 4.07 -24.79
N THR A 60 -19.18 5.14 -24.48
CA THR A 60 -19.13 6.36 -25.29
C THR A 60 -17.74 6.98 -25.28
N LEU A 61 -17.52 7.98 -26.14
CA LEU A 61 -16.28 8.73 -26.22
C LEU A 61 -16.38 10.03 -25.43
N SER A 62 -15.26 10.49 -24.89
CA SER A 62 -15.15 11.79 -24.23
C SER A 62 -13.80 12.42 -24.53
N ARG A 63 -13.74 13.75 -24.61
CA ARG A 63 -12.44 14.45 -24.61
C ARG A 63 -11.88 14.46 -23.20
N VAL A 64 -10.56 14.49 -23.06
CA VAL A 64 -9.90 14.54 -21.74
C VAL A 64 -10.41 15.75 -20.95
N GLY A 65 -10.96 15.51 -19.75
CA GLY A 65 -11.49 16.55 -18.88
C GLY A 65 -12.85 17.13 -19.28
N HIS A 66 -13.50 16.61 -20.32
CA HIS A 66 -14.83 17.04 -20.75
C HIS A 66 -15.91 15.99 -20.44
N ASP A 67 -17.18 16.39 -20.57
CA ASP A 67 -18.31 15.47 -20.46
C ASP A 67 -18.31 14.40 -21.57
N PRO A 68 -18.92 13.21 -21.31
CA PRO A 68 -19.13 12.21 -22.34
C PRO A 68 -19.93 12.75 -23.52
N ILE A 69 -19.49 12.42 -24.74
CA ILE A 69 -20.21 12.75 -25.97
C ILE A 69 -21.50 11.92 -25.98
N ALA A 70 -22.63 12.56 -26.28
CA ALA A 70 -23.90 11.85 -26.39
C ALA A 70 -23.83 10.81 -27.53
N PRO A 71 -24.34 9.57 -27.35
CA PRO A 71 -24.17 8.48 -28.31
C PRO A 71 -24.74 8.78 -29.71
N GLY A 72 -25.79 9.61 -29.79
CA GLY A 72 -26.40 10.04 -31.06
C GLY A 72 -25.70 11.21 -31.76
N ARG A 73 -24.72 11.85 -31.12
CA ARG A 73 -23.99 13.01 -31.66
C ARG A 73 -22.81 12.54 -32.51
N SER A 74 -22.51 13.24 -33.60
CA SER A 74 -21.30 12.96 -34.40
C SER A 74 -20.04 13.58 -33.80
N LEU A 75 -18.84 13.11 -34.20
CA LEU A 75 -17.56 13.68 -33.75
C LEU A 75 -17.44 15.16 -34.18
N ALA A 76 -17.88 15.48 -35.40
CA ALA A 76 -17.89 16.84 -35.91
C ALA A 76 -18.83 17.75 -35.11
N GLU A 77 -20.03 17.28 -34.77
CA GLU A 77 -20.95 18.01 -33.91
C GLU A 77 -20.39 18.20 -32.51
N ALA A 78 -19.67 17.20 -31.98
CA ALA A 78 -18.99 17.26 -30.69
C ALA A 78 -17.73 18.16 -30.69
N GLY A 79 -17.40 18.77 -31.83
CA GLY A 79 -16.26 19.67 -31.98
C GLY A 79 -14.91 18.97 -31.93
N VAL A 80 -14.88 17.65 -32.19
CA VAL A 80 -13.64 16.86 -32.23
C VAL A 80 -12.89 17.19 -33.52
N ARG A 81 -11.59 17.46 -33.39
CA ARG A 81 -10.70 17.81 -34.49
C ARG A 81 -9.62 16.76 -34.70
N ASP A 82 -8.93 16.86 -35.84
CA ASP A 82 -7.72 16.08 -36.08
C ASP A 82 -6.69 16.31 -34.97
N GLY A 83 -6.17 15.22 -34.41
CA GLY A 83 -5.21 15.22 -33.32
C GLY A 83 -5.83 15.18 -31.91
N ASP A 84 -7.15 15.24 -31.78
CA ASP A 84 -7.79 15.17 -30.46
C ASP A 84 -7.64 13.79 -29.81
N LEU A 85 -7.44 13.81 -28.50
CA LEU A 85 -7.37 12.63 -27.65
C LEU A 85 -8.74 12.34 -27.04
N LEU A 86 -9.27 11.16 -27.33
CA LEU A 86 -10.54 10.65 -26.87
C LEU A 86 -10.35 9.51 -25.89
N ILE A 87 -11.13 9.51 -24.81
CA ILE A 87 -11.17 8.43 -23.83
C ILE A 87 -12.48 7.66 -24.03
N LEU A 88 -12.36 6.35 -24.22
CA LEU A 88 -13.48 5.44 -24.17
C LEU A 88 -13.92 5.28 -22.71
N ARG A 89 -15.12 5.77 -22.39
CA ARG A 89 -15.69 5.67 -21.04
C ARG A 89 -16.91 4.78 -21.03
N SER A 90 -16.99 3.95 -20.00
CA SER A 90 -18.25 3.37 -19.57
C SER A 90 -19.08 4.48 -18.91
N VAL A 91 -20.32 4.65 -19.38
CA VAL A 91 -21.31 5.49 -18.71
C VAL A 91 -22.42 4.56 -18.23
N PRO A 92 -22.82 4.65 -16.95
CA PRO A 92 -23.90 3.81 -16.44
C PRO A 92 -25.15 4.10 -17.26
N ALA A 93 -25.74 3.05 -17.84
CA ALA A 93 -27.04 3.20 -18.47
C ALA A 93 -28.00 3.76 -17.44
N ARG A 94 -28.69 4.86 -17.78
CA ARG A 94 -29.68 5.48 -16.90
C ARG A 94 -30.77 4.44 -16.63
N GLU A 95 -30.63 3.74 -15.51
CA GLU A 95 -31.58 2.74 -15.09
C GLU A 95 -32.90 3.46 -14.85
N THR A 96 -33.98 3.01 -15.48
CA THR A 96 -35.32 3.41 -15.07
C THR A 96 -35.40 3.09 -13.57
N ALA A 97 -35.70 4.09 -12.74
CA ALA A 97 -35.79 3.90 -11.31
C ALA A 97 -36.65 2.66 -11.03
N VAL A 98 -36.06 1.65 -10.38
CA VAL A 98 -36.80 0.45 -9.99
C VAL A 98 -37.92 0.92 -9.09
N LEU A 99 -39.17 0.70 -9.52
CA LEU A 99 -40.33 1.00 -8.70
C LEU A 99 -40.38 -0.07 -7.61
N PHE A 100 -39.99 0.31 -6.40
CA PHE A 100 -40.11 -0.56 -5.24
C PHE A 100 -41.57 -0.53 -4.77
N ASP A 101 -42.21 -1.69 -4.76
CA ASP A 101 -43.60 -1.86 -4.27
C ASP A 101 -43.65 -1.92 -2.74
N ASP A 102 -42.51 -2.24 -2.09
CA ASP A 102 -42.37 -2.31 -0.65
C ASP A 102 -41.20 -1.41 -0.16
N VAL A 103 -41.49 -0.58 0.84
CA VAL A 103 -40.53 0.28 1.52
C VAL A 103 -39.45 -0.55 2.22
N ILE A 104 -39.77 -1.74 2.72
CA ILE A 104 -38.82 -2.64 3.37
C ILE A 104 -37.79 -3.20 2.39
N ASP A 105 -38.21 -3.63 1.19
CA ASP A 105 -37.29 -4.10 0.14
C ASP A 105 -36.42 -2.95 -0.41
N ALA A 106 -36.99 -1.75 -0.55
CA ALA A 106 -36.25 -0.55 -0.92
C ALA A 106 -35.14 -0.23 0.11
N VAL A 107 -35.48 -0.21 1.40
CA VAL A 107 -34.52 0.09 2.48
C VAL A 107 -33.48 -1.03 2.64
N ALA A 108 -33.86 -2.29 2.48
CA ALA A 108 -32.93 -3.42 2.56
C ALA A 108 -31.88 -3.36 1.44
N ARG A 109 -32.29 -3.03 0.20
CA ARG A 109 -31.39 -2.93 -0.96
C ARG A 109 -30.56 -1.66 -0.95
N LEU A 110 -31.14 -0.52 -0.57
CA LEU A 110 -30.41 0.74 -0.39
C LEU A 110 -29.45 0.68 0.81
N GLY A 111 -29.82 -0.04 1.86
CA GLY A 111 -28.99 -0.30 3.04
C GLY A 111 -27.83 -1.26 2.76
N GLY A 112 -28.03 -2.28 1.91
CA GLY A 112 -26.97 -3.17 1.44
C GLY A 112 -25.90 -2.47 0.58
N ALA A 113 -26.29 -1.44 -0.18
CA ALA A 113 -25.35 -0.62 -0.95
C ALA A 113 -24.54 0.37 -0.11
N GLN A 114 -25.04 0.76 1.08
CA GLN A 114 -24.41 1.76 1.96
C GLN A 114 -23.70 1.14 3.18
N SER A 115 -24.02 -0.09 3.56
CA SER A 115 -23.32 -0.82 4.60
C SER A 115 -22.37 -1.83 3.96
N SER A 116 -21.10 -1.43 3.78
CA SER A 116 -20.06 -2.43 3.56
C SER A 116 -19.97 -3.27 4.84
N GLY A 117 -20.59 -4.45 4.84
CA GLY A 117 -20.43 -5.44 5.90
C GLY A 117 -18.96 -5.83 6.09
N TRP A 118 -18.69 -6.71 7.06
CA TRP A 118 -17.35 -7.24 7.32
C TRP A 118 -16.72 -7.79 6.03
N SER A 119 -15.82 -7.01 5.44
CA SER A 119 -15.17 -7.33 4.16
C SER A 119 -13.88 -8.11 4.39
N ALA A 120 -13.40 -8.80 3.35
CA ALA A 120 -12.09 -9.47 3.41
C ALA A 120 -10.96 -8.49 3.76
N GLY A 121 -11.02 -7.25 3.24
CA GLY A 121 -10.07 -6.20 3.59
C GLY A 121 -10.14 -5.75 5.05
N ALA A 122 -11.35 -5.64 5.62
CA ALA A 122 -11.53 -5.34 7.04
C ALA A 122 -10.99 -6.48 7.93
N ALA A 123 -11.24 -7.74 7.54
CA ALA A 123 -10.70 -8.92 8.22
C ALA A 123 -9.17 -8.94 8.20
N GLN A 124 -8.57 -8.62 7.05
CA GLN A 124 -7.13 -8.57 6.87
C GLN A 124 -6.50 -7.45 7.71
N ALA A 125 -7.06 -6.24 7.68
CA ALA A 125 -6.59 -5.13 8.51
C ALA A 125 -6.66 -5.46 10.01
N MET A 126 -7.76 -6.07 10.46
CA MET A 126 -7.90 -6.55 11.83
C MET A 126 -6.83 -7.60 12.17
N SER A 127 -6.59 -8.56 11.27
CA SER A 127 -5.58 -9.60 11.50
C SER A 127 -4.17 -9.01 11.67
N TYR A 128 -3.82 -7.99 10.91
CA TYR A 128 -2.55 -7.28 11.04
C TYR A 128 -2.45 -6.53 12.37
N ALA A 129 -3.50 -5.80 12.76
CA ALA A 129 -3.53 -5.09 14.04
C ALA A 129 -3.37 -6.07 15.22
N VAL A 130 -4.09 -7.19 15.19
CA VAL A 130 -3.99 -8.25 16.21
C VAL A 130 -2.60 -8.88 16.22
N ALA A 131 -2.02 -9.20 15.06
CA ALA A 131 -0.69 -9.81 14.99
C ALA A 131 0.41 -8.89 15.54
N VAL A 132 0.39 -7.60 15.18
CA VAL A 132 1.34 -6.61 15.71
C VAL A 132 1.12 -6.41 17.21
N GLY A 133 -0.12 -6.29 17.65
CA GLY A 133 -0.48 -6.19 19.07
C GLY A 133 0.00 -7.40 19.88
N ALA A 134 -0.29 -8.61 19.41
CA ALA A 134 0.12 -9.85 20.05
C ALA A 134 1.65 -10.00 20.12
N SER A 135 2.36 -9.69 19.03
CA SER A 135 3.84 -9.74 19.03
C SER A 135 4.46 -8.76 20.03
N THR A 136 3.90 -7.55 20.13
CA THR A 136 4.35 -6.51 21.06
C THR A 136 4.04 -6.90 22.51
N LEU A 137 2.82 -7.38 22.78
CA LEU A 137 2.42 -7.86 24.11
C LEU A 137 3.28 -9.06 24.54
N THR A 138 3.59 -9.97 23.62
CA THR A 138 4.48 -11.11 23.90
C THR A 138 5.89 -10.65 24.26
N ALA A 139 6.45 -9.69 23.51
CA ALA A 139 7.75 -9.10 23.81
C ALA A 139 7.78 -8.45 25.21
N LEU A 140 6.75 -7.66 25.55
CA LEU A 140 6.62 -7.01 26.86
C LEU A 140 6.45 -8.02 28.00
N ALA A 141 5.60 -9.03 27.82
CA ALA A 141 5.37 -10.07 28.81
C ALA A 141 6.65 -10.85 29.11
N LEU A 142 7.42 -11.20 28.08
CA LEU A 142 8.68 -11.91 28.25
C LEU A 142 9.76 -11.01 28.88
N LEU A 143 9.80 -9.72 28.57
CA LEU A 143 10.67 -8.76 29.26
C LEU A 143 10.36 -8.66 30.75
N GLN A 144 9.08 -8.65 31.13
CA GLN A 144 8.66 -8.68 32.53
C GLN A 144 9.07 -9.99 33.22
N GLN A 145 8.91 -11.13 32.55
CA GLN A 145 9.37 -12.43 33.06
C GLN A 145 10.88 -12.43 33.33
N ARG A 146 11.71 -11.96 32.37
CA ARG A 146 13.15 -11.82 32.58
C ARG A 146 13.48 -10.86 33.72
N ASN A 147 12.72 -9.77 33.88
CA ASN A 147 12.93 -8.83 34.99
C ASN A 147 12.65 -9.45 36.36
N ALA A 148 11.63 -10.31 36.45
CA ALA A 148 11.20 -10.91 37.70
C ALA A 148 12.08 -12.07 38.15
N TYR A 149 12.55 -12.90 37.21
CA TYR A 149 13.24 -14.16 37.52
C TYR A 149 14.71 -14.21 37.09
N GLY A 150 15.16 -13.30 36.21
CA GLY A 150 16.54 -13.28 35.72
C GLY A 150 16.90 -14.37 34.71
N ASP A 151 15.93 -15.19 34.29
CA ASP A 151 16.16 -16.28 33.36
C ASP A 151 16.46 -15.80 31.93
N LEU A 152 17.28 -16.57 31.20
CA LEU A 152 17.63 -16.30 29.80
C LEU A 152 16.71 -16.99 28.78
N TRP A 153 15.89 -17.96 29.18
CA TRP A 153 14.96 -18.64 28.25
C TRP A 153 13.99 -17.66 27.54
N PRO A 154 13.52 -16.54 28.14
CA PRO A 154 12.68 -15.57 27.43
C PRO A 154 13.40 -14.92 26.24
N ALA A 155 14.72 -14.74 26.34
CA ALA A 155 15.54 -14.21 25.24
C ALA A 155 15.61 -15.19 24.07
N ILE A 156 15.73 -16.48 24.37
CA ILE A 156 15.71 -17.55 23.35
C ILE A 156 14.36 -17.59 22.64
N VAL A 157 13.25 -17.55 23.41
CA VAL A 157 11.89 -17.58 22.85
C VAL A 157 11.62 -16.36 21.97
N THR A 158 11.92 -15.15 22.45
CA THR A 158 11.77 -13.93 21.63
C THR A 158 12.62 -13.97 20.37
N GLY A 159 13.85 -14.47 20.46
CA GLY A 159 14.77 -14.57 19.32
C GLY A 159 14.28 -15.55 18.26
N LEU A 160 13.79 -16.71 18.70
CA LEU A 160 13.20 -17.72 17.81
C LEU A 160 11.91 -17.21 17.16
N LEU A 161 11.04 -16.52 17.90
CA LEU A 161 9.82 -15.92 17.34
C LEU A 161 10.15 -14.81 16.33
N ALA A 162 11.12 -13.94 16.65
CA ALA A 162 11.58 -12.92 15.71
C ALA A 162 12.09 -13.55 14.41
N LEU A 163 12.93 -14.59 14.51
CA LEU A 163 13.44 -15.33 13.37
C LEU A 163 12.30 -15.98 12.57
N ALA A 164 11.32 -16.60 13.25
CA ALA A 164 10.18 -17.23 12.61
C ALA A 164 9.36 -16.23 11.80
N PHE A 165 9.12 -15.03 12.32
CA PHE A 165 8.44 -13.95 11.60
C PHE A 165 9.24 -13.43 10.39
N VAL A 166 10.56 -13.30 10.52
CA VAL A 166 11.41 -12.92 9.38
C VAL A 166 11.37 -13.98 8.28
N VAL A 167 11.47 -15.26 8.65
CA VAL A 167 11.39 -16.37 7.68
C VAL A 167 10.00 -16.44 7.05
N ALA A 168 8.93 -16.32 7.83
CA ALA A 168 7.56 -16.28 7.31
C ALA A 168 7.37 -15.13 6.33
N GLY A 169 7.82 -13.92 6.69
CA GLY A 169 7.77 -12.75 5.80
C GLY A 169 8.57 -12.95 4.51
N ALA A 170 9.74 -13.57 4.60
CA ALA A 170 10.54 -13.93 3.43
C ALA A 170 9.84 -14.94 2.52
N VAL A 171 9.26 -16.00 3.09
CA VAL A 171 8.53 -17.04 2.35
C VAL A 171 7.30 -16.44 1.67
N VAL A 172 6.48 -15.69 2.41
CA VAL A 172 5.27 -15.04 1.88
C VAL A 172 5.63 -14.05 0.77
N GLY A 173 6.64 -13.21 0.98
CA GLY A 173 7.05 -12.21 -0.02
C GLY A 173 7.66 -12.84 -1.28
N ARG A 174 8.38 -13.96 -1.15
CA ARG A 174 9.08 -14.60 -2.29
C ARG A 174 8.23 -15.61 -3.05
N PHE A 175 7.45 -16.42 -2.35
CA PHE A 175 6.69 -17.52 -2.96
C PHE A 175 5.24 -17.14 -3.27
N TYR A 176 4.60 -16.35 -2.41
CA TYR A 176 3.20 -15.95 -2.57
C TYR A 176 3.05 -14.55 -3.19
N LEU A 177 4.17 -13.83 -3.38
CA LEU A 177 4.22 -12.46 -3.93
C LEU A 177 3.35 -11.43 -3.17
N ASP A 178 2.90 -11.77 -1.95
CA ASP A 178 2.13 -10.87 -1.10
C ASP A 178 3.07 -10.00 -0.27
N ARG A 179 3.38 -8.83 -0.85
CA ARG A 179 4.25 -7.82 -0.22
C ARG A 179 3.64 -7.23 1.04
N SER A 180 2.32 -7.19 1.16
CA SER A 180 1.63 -6.58 2.31
C SER A 180 1.80 -7.44 3.55
N THR A 181 1.47 -8.74 3.43
CA THR A 181 1.63 -9.71 4.51
C THR A 181 3.10 -9.88 4.87
N ALA A 182 4.00 -9.92 3.88
CA ALA A 182 5.45 -10.00 4.13
C ALA A 182 5.98 -8.82 4.98
N ALA A 183 5.51 -7.61 4.69
CA ALA A 183 5.88 -6.42 5.46
C ALA A 183 5.30 -6.45 6.88
N MET A 184 4.07 -6.94 7.05
CA MET A 184 3.44 -7.10 8.36
C MET A 184 4.12 -8.17 9.22
N CYS A 185 4.51 -9.31 8.64
CA CYS A 185 5.33 -10.31 9.33
C CYS A 185 6.66 -9.71 9.81
N SER A 186 7.32 -8.91 8.95
CA SER A 186 8.55 -8.21 9.34
C SER A 186 8.31 -7.23 10.48
N LEU A 187 7.20 -6.49 10.45
CA LEU A 187 6.80 -5.57 11.53
C LEU A 187 6.61 -6.30 12.87
N CYS A 188 5.99 -7.48 12.89
CA CYS A 188 5.85 -8.32 14.08
C CYS A 188 7.19 -8.81 14.64
N SER A 189 8.23 -8.96 13.79
CA SER A 189 9.55 -9.42 14.24
C SER A 189 10.31 -8.37 15.06
N PHE A 190 10.08 -7.08 14.83
CA PHE A 190 10.87 -6.00 15.44
C PHE A 190 10.72 -5.85 16.96
N PRO A 191 9.51 -5.84 17.57
CA PRO A 191 9.40 -5.78 19.03
C PRO A 191 10.04 -7.01 19.69
N LEU A 192 9.94 -8.18 19.06
CA LEU A 192 10.56 -9.42 19.53
C LEU A 192 12.09 -9.34 19.45
N ALA A 193 12.63 -8.91 18.32
CA ALA A 193 14.07 -8.71 18.13
C ALA A 193 14.65 -7.67 19.11
N PHE A 194 13.93 -6.58 19.34
CA PHE A 194 14.28 -5.57 20.33
C PHE A 194 14.33 -6.17 21.74
N ALA A 195 13.30 -6.93 22.14
CA ALA A 195 13.25 -7.60 23.43
C ALA A 195 14.38 -8.62 23.59
N THR A 196 14.68 -9.41 22.55
CA THR A 196 15.84 -10.32 22.55
C THR A 196 17.12 -9.55 22.85
N GLY A 197 17.42 -8.48 22.10
CA GLY A 197 18.62 -7.68 22.32
C GLY A 197 18.67 -7.03 23.70
N MET A 198 17.53 -6.59 24.24
CA MET A 198 17.48 -6.05 25.60
C MET A 198 17.82 -7.10 26.65
N MET A 199 17.54 -8.37 26.45
CA MET A 199 17.75 -9.42 27.46
C MET A 199 19.16 -10.02 27.48
N LEU A 200 19.97 -9.79 26.44
CA LEU A 200 21.32 -10.35 26.34
C LEU A 200 22.29 -9.79 27.39
N PRO A 201 22.34 -8.47 27.66
CA PRO A 201 23.19 -7.94 28.71
C PRO A 201 22.79 -8.46 30.10
N PRO A 202 23.77 -8.75 30.97
CA PRO A 202 23.49 -9.09 32.37
C PRO A 202 23.10 -7.85 33.19
N GLY A 203 22.39 -8.07 34.29
CA GLY A 203 22.02 -7.02 35.25
C GLY A 203 20.66 -6.37 34.98
N ASP A 204 20.39 -5.27 35.67
CA ASP A 204 19.11 -4.58 35.59
C ASP A 204 18.96 -3.77 34.30
N PHE A 205 17.72 -3.64 33.82
CA PHE A 205 17.45 -2.90 32.59
C PHE A 205 17.91 -1.45 32.70
N GLY A 206 18.67 -1.03 31.69
CA GLY A 206 19.22 0.31 31.62
C GLY A 206 19.76 0.65 30.23
N ALA A 207 20.63 1.64 30.15
CA ALA A 207 21.15 2.16 28.89
C ALA A 207 21.78 1.07 28.00
N ALA A 208 22.60 0.17 28.57
CA ALA A 208 23.19 -0.96 27.84
C ALA A 208 22.15 -1.88 27.18
N HIS A 209 21.05 -2.16 27.88
CA HIS A 209 19.99 -3.03 27.39
C HIS A 209 19.25 -2.35 26.23
N LEU A 210 18.93 -1.04 26.36
CA LEU A 210 18.32 -0.26 25.30
C LEU A 210 19.22 -0.13 24.06
N THR A 211 20.53 0.03 24.24
CA THR A 211 21.47 0.08 23.11
C THR A 211 21.47 -1.22 22.32
N LEU A 212 21.59 -2.36 23.00
CA LEU A 212 21.72 -3.64 22.34
C LEU A 212 20.38 -4.08 21.73
N GLY A 213 19.26 -3.83 22.43
CA GLY A 213 17.91 -3.98 21.88
C GLY A 213 17.72 -3.19 20.58
N GLY A 214 18.10 -1.90 20.58
CA GLY A 214 18.02 -1.06 19.39
C GLY A 214 18.91 -1.54 18.25
N CYS A 215 20.14 -1.97 18.54
CA CYS A 215 21.06 -2.52 17.54
C CYS A 215 20.52 -3.80 16.90
N VAL A 216 20.03 -4.75 17.71
CA VAL A 216 19.47 -6.01 17.20
C VAL A 216 18.23 -5.75 16.34
N ALA A 217 17.32 -4.88 16.80
CA ALA A 217 16.14 -4.50 16.01
C ALA A 217 16.52 -3.82 14.68
N ALA A 218 17.52 -2.93 14.67
CA ALA A 218 18.02 -2.28 13.46
C ALA A 218 18.61 -3.30 12.47
N VAL A 219 19.44 -4.23 12.96
CA VAL A 219 20.04 -5.30 12.13
C VAL A 219 18.94 -6.20 11.55
N VAL A 220 17.98 -6.62 12.36
CA VAL A 220 16.85 -7.44 11.89
C VAL A 220 16.03 -6.69 10.84
N ALA A 221 15.76 -5.39 11.03
CA ALA A 221 15.05 -4.57 10.03
C ALA A 221 15.81 -4.42 8.72
N VAL A 222 17.13 -4.20 8.76
CA VAL A 222 17.93 -4.15 7.53
C VAL A 222 17.93 -5.52 6.84
N LEU A 223 18.13 -6.60 7.58
CA LEU A 223 18.21 -7.95 7.02
C LEU A 223 16.86 -8.41 6.45
N SER A 224 15.76 -8.22 7.17
CA SER A 224 14.41 -8.57 6.71
C SER A 224 14.05 -7.81 5.44
N TYR A 225 14.40 -6.52 5.36
CA TYR A 225 14.20 -5.73 4.14
C TYR A 225 15.00 -6.27 2.96
N ARG A 226 16.28 -6.63 3.17
CA ARG A 226 17.15 -7.17 2.12
C ARG A 226 16.67 -8.52 1.60
N ILE A 227 16.01 -9.32 2.44
CA ILE A 227 15.45 -10.61 2.05
C ILE A 227 14.10 -10.43 1.35
N SER A 228 13.17 -9.70 1.96
CA SER A 228 11.79 -9.57 1.51
C SER A 228 11.61 -8.57 0.35
N THR A 229 12.40 -7.49 0.33
CA THR A 229 12.24 -6.33 -0.57
C THR A 229 10.86 -5.65 -0.50
N ALA A 230 10.04 -5.99 0.50
CA ALA A 230 8.72 -5.42 0.74
C ALA A 230 8.71 -4.38 1.87
N GLY A 231 7.76 -3.44 1.83
CA GLY A 231 7.52 -2.47 2.89
C GLY A 231 8.71 -1.53 3.20
N PRO A 232 9.28 -0.80 2.23
CA PRO A 232 10.43 0.08 2.45
C PRO A 232 10.14 1.17 3.50
N LEU A 233 8.92 1.70 3.55
CA LEU A 233 8.51 2.70 4.54
C LEU A 233 8.62 2.18 5.96
N ILE A 234 8.07 1.00 6.24
CA ILE A 234 8.11 0.37 7.57
C ILE A 234 9.55 0.11 8.00
N HIS A 235 10.36 -0.48 7.12
CA HIS A 235 11.75 -0.78 7.43
C HIS A 235 12.58 0.49 7.66
N SER A 236 12.42 1.52 6.82
CA SER A 236 13.13 2.80 7.01
C SER A 236 12.73 3.50 8.32
N ALA A 237 11.45 3.46 8.69
CA ALA A 237 10.96 4.02 9.95
C ALA A 237 11.56 3.28 11.16
N ILE A 238 11.59 1.95 11.12
CA ILE A 238 12.13 1.13 12.20
C ILE A 238 13.64 1.30 12.31
N VAL A 239 14.39 1.24 11.20
CA VAL A 239 15.85 1.45 11.20
C VAL A 239 16.19 2.83 11.74
N THR A 240 15.48 3.88 11.32
CA THR A 240 15.71 5.24 11.81
C THR A 240 15.41 5.33 13.31
N THR A 241 14.22 4.89 13.74
CA THR A 241 13.81 4.98 15.15
C THR A 241 14.77 4.22 16.06
N THR A 242 15.14 3.00 15.68
CA THR A 242 16.05 2.15 16.47
C THR A 242 17.49 2.68 16.46
N ALA A 243 17.97 3.25 15.35
CA ALA A 243 19.29 3.88 15.30
C ALA A 243 19.38 5.10 16.22
N PHE A 244 18.38 5.99 16.19
CA PHE A 244 18.32 7.16 17.07
C PHE A 244 18.18 6.76 18.55
N ALA A 245 17.32 5.78 18.86
CA ALA A 245 17.15 5.27 20.22
C ALA A 245 18.43 4.59 20.74
N ALA A 246 19.09 3.76 19.92
CA ALA A 246 20.35 3.11 20.27
C ALA A 246 21.47 4.13 20.46
N ALA A 247 21.58 5.15 19.60
CA ALA A 247 22.58 6.20 19.73
C ALA A 247 22.38 7.02 21.02
N ALA A 248 21.13 7.37 21.34
CA ALA A 248 20.79 8.09 22.57
C ALA A 248 21.08 7.24 23.83
N ALA A 249 20.70 5.96 23.82
CA ALA A 249 21.03 5.04 24.89
C ALA A 249 22.55 4.83 25.04
N ALA A 250 23.30 4.80 23.93
CA ALA A 250 24.74 4.63 23.94
C ALA A 250 25.42 5.88 24.50
N ALA A 251 24.91 7.06 24.16
CA ALA A 251 25.36 8.30 24.74
C ALA A 251 25.13 8.33 26.27
N GLN A 252 23.97 7.84 26.72
CA GLN A 252 23.69 7.70 28.15
C GLN A 252 24.63 6.70 28.83
N LEU A 253 24.92 5.57 28.18
CA LEU A 253 25.79 4.53 28.72
C LEU A 253 27.25 4.99 28.87
N LEU A 254 27.79 5.67 27.85
CA LEU A 254 29.21 6.01 27.77
C LEU A 254 29.57 7.27 28.56
N TRP A 255 28.68 8.28 28.57
CA TRP A 255 29.00 9.60 29.15
C TRP A 255 28.11 9.98 30.33
N SER A 256 27.02 9.24 30.60
CA SER A 256 26.06 9.55 31.66
C SER A 256 25.64 11.04 31.76
N PRO A 257 25.34 11.75 30.64
CA PRO A 257 25.07 13.18 30.66
C PRO A 257 23.74 13.56 31.36
N GLY A 258 22.88 12.57 31.62
CA GLY A 258 21.57 12.74 32.26
C GLY A 258 20.43 12.66 31.26
N THR A 259 19.30 12.06 31.68
CA THR A 259 18.15 11.74 30.81
C THR A 259 17.55 12.96 30.11
N VAL A 260 17.49 14.11 30.78
CA VAL A 260 16.97 15.36 30.20
C VAL A 260 17.84 15.83 29.03
N ARG A 261 19.17 15.78 29.16
CA ARG A 261 20.09 16.20 28.09
C ARG A 261 20.04 15.26 26.89
N VAL A 262 19.98 13.95 27.16
CA VAL A 262 19.81 12.93 26.11
C VAL A 262 18.49 13.12 25.37
N GLY A 263 17.39 13.33 26.10
CA GLY A 263 16.08 13.58 25.51
C GLY A 263 16.07 14.83 24.64
N ALA A 264 16.63 15.93 25.11
CA ALA A 264 16.74 17.17 24.33
C ALA A 264 17.59 16.98 23.05
N ALA A 265 18.74 16.30 23.15
CA ALA A 265 19.58 16.00 22.00
C ALA A 265 18.90 15.06 21.00
N LEU A 266 18.16 14.05 21.48
CA LEU A 266 17.38 13.14 20.66
C LEU A 266 16.26 13.87 19.89
N CYS A 267 15.52 14.76 20.57
CA CYS A 267 14.51 15.61 19.92
C CYS A 267 15.13 16.52 18.85
N ALA A 268 16.20 17.22 19.18
CA ALA A 268 16.90 18.09 18.23
C ALA A 268 17.44 17.30 17.02
N GLY A 269 18.06 16.14 17.27
CA GLY A 269 18.55 15.24 16.22
C GLY A 269 17.43 14.71 15.33
N SER A 270 16.25 14.41 15.91
CA SER A 270 15.08 13.95 15.15
C SER A 270 14.53 15.04 14.23
N VAL A 271 14.44 16.30 14.70
CA VAL A 271 14.02 17.44 13.88
C VAL A 271 15.01 17.71 12.75
N LEU A 272 16.31 17.59 13.01
CA LEU A 272 17.35 17.70 11.98
C LEU A 272 17.24 16.57 10.96
N ALA A 273 16.96 15.34 11.38
CA ALA A 273 16.76 14.21 10.49
C ALA A 273 15.57 14.42 9.55
N ILE A 274 14.44 14.93 10.08
CA ILE A 274 13.26 15.30 9.27
C ILE A 274 13.65 16.36 8.23
N SER A 275 14.42 17.37 8.65
CA SER A 275 14.87 18.45 7.76
C SER A 275 15.81 17.96 6.64
N MET A 276 16.62 16.93 6.92
CA MET A 276 17.54 16.32 5.95
C MET A 276 16.93 15.14 5.17
N ALA A 277 15.69 14.74 5.47
CA ALA A 277 15.06 13.56 4.88
C ALA A 277 15.04 13.58 3.34
N PRO A 278 14.71 14.70 2.65
CA PRO A 278 14.76 14.73 1.18
C PRO A 278 16.16 14.45 0.62
N ARG A 279 17.21 14.98 1.26
CA ARG A 279 18.61 14.78 0.84
C ARG A 279 19.07 13.35 1.08
N LEU A 280 18.67 12.76 2.21
CA LEU A 280 18.95 11.36 2.53
C LEU A 280 18.27 10.43 1.51
N THR A 281 17.02 10.72 1.13
CA THR A 281 16.31 9.95 0.10
C THR A 281 17.04 9.99 -1.24
N ILE A 282 17.50 11.17 -1.68
CA ILE A 282 18.29 11.31 -2.92
C ILE A 282 19.57 10.48 -2.84
N ALA A 283 20.35 10.63 -1.76
CA ALA A 283 21.60 9.90 -1.57
C ALA A 283 21.40 8.37 -1.53
N LEU A 284 20.34 7.90 -0.86
CA LEU A 284 19.99 6.48 -0.76
C LEU A 284 19.47 5.90 -2.08
N ALA A 285 18.77 6.70 -2.87
CA ALA A 285 18.27 6.33 -4.19
C ALA A 285 19.38 6.26 -5.25
N ARG A 286 20.61 6.72 -4.93
CA ARG A 286 21.73 6.86 -5.88
C ARG A 286 21.35 7.66 -7.14
N LEU A 287 20.53 8.70 -6.96
CA LEU A 287 20.27 9.74 -7.97
C LEU A 287 21.39 10.78 -7.90
#